data_AF-A0A8H3DA12-F1
#
_entry.id   AF-A0A8H3DA12-F1
#
_cell.length_a   1.000
_cell.length_b   1.000
_cell.length_c   1.000
_cell.angle_alpha   90.00
_cell.angle_beta   90.00
_cell.angle_gamma   90.00
#
_symmetry.space_group_name_H-M   'P 1'
#
loop_
_entity.id
_entity.type
_entity.pdbx_description
1 polymer ?
#
loop_
_entity_poly.entity_id
_entity_poly.type
_entity_poly.pdbx_seq_one_letter_code
_entity_poly.pdbx_strand_id
1 'polypeptide(L)'
;MVEAAPVIQQARESIEHSWAQLVIGIGRALGMRGHRHGSTFAVDLGIPQTGDSWLWNLNGWSIAESELSVVDQEPIRTFTTRPALFGTHIVTSPGLLGHLLPLNSFTVHINTTHDYIQTTTAGIVPYPISDDNTGCPPLQIPDQHPRPSMNESWIALVMRGGCGFDEKVRQAQRLGARAAIVGGKPPSSPGTDDLISMSPASDGRDIGIPAVYVTHATYSALIDLIISSNMSTSGLRTVSVVLGPEETWAWWSPLQEHPPTTIYMNCSPILSFAILLLLPSIMTLITLFVHRVRAARHAARQRAPGDVVRALPIRVWTGVGWVSEKDWVASHPNEPVPVDPEAASILIQEQRDEETGQRTPEPETEGHPN
;
A
#
# COMPACT_ATOMS: atom_id res chain seq x y z
N MET A 1 -37.04 -35.51 24.07
CA MET A 1 -36.70 -34.42 23.12
C MET A 1 -35.24 -34.58 22.72
N VAL A 2 -34.97 -35.56 21.87
CA VAL A 2 -33.63 -35.83 21.30
C VAL A 2 -33.89 -36.29 19.87
N GLU A 3 -33.88 -35.37 18.90
CA GLU A 3 -33.74 -35.67 17.46
C GLU A 3 -33.74 -34.37 16.66
N ALA A 4 -32.55 -33.83 16.37
CA ALA A 4 -32.35 -32.78 15.36
C ALA A 4 -30.88 -32.63 14.91
N ALA A 5 -29.93 -33.20 15.65
CA ALA A 5 -28.50 -33.07 15.35
C ALA A 5 -28.00 -33.74 14.05
N PRO A 6 -28.47 -34.93 13.60
CA PRO A 6 -27.83 -35.60 12.47
C PRO A 6 -28.15 -34.96 11.10
N VAL A 7 -29.23 -34.19 10.98
CA VAL A 7 -29.68 -33.60 9.70
C VAL A 7 -28.84 -32.39 9.30
N ILE A 8 -28.34 -31.62 10.28
CA ILE A 8 -27.55 -30.41 10.01
C ILE A 8 -26.10 -30.76 9.63
N GLN A 9 -25.54 -31.83 10.20
CA GLN A 9 -24.21 -32.32 9.83
C GLN A 9 -24.21 -32.90 8.41
N GLN A 10 -25.23 -33.67 8.03
CA GLN A 10 -25.33 -34.24 6.70
C GLN A 10 -25.57 -33.17 5.61
N ALA A 11 -26.28 -32.08 5.94
CA ALA A 11 -26.42 -30.93 5.04
C ALA A 11 -25.09 -30.19 4.85
N ARG A 12 -24.31 -29.98 5.93
CA ARG A 12 -23.01 -29.29 5.87
C ARG A 12 -21.99 -30.07 5.05
N GLU A 13 -21.90 -31.39 5.23
CA GLU A 13 -21.00 -32.23 4.43
C GLU A 13 -21.40 -32.30 2.95
N SER A 14 -22.71 -32.28 2.64
CA SER A 14 -23.18 -32.24 1.25
C SER A 14 -22.83 -30.92 0.54
N ILE A 15 -22.82 -29.81 1.28
CA ILE A 15 -22.50 -28.48 0.77
C ILE A 15 -20.99 -28.37 0.54
N GLU A 16 -20.16 -28.81 1.48
CA GLU A 16 -18.69 -28.79 1.34
C GLU A 16 -18.22 -29.67 0.17
N HIS A 17 -18.83 -30.85 -0.03
CA HIS A 17 -18.56 -31.68 -1.20
C HIS A 17 -19.03 -31.06 -2.52
N SER A 18 -20.15 -30.33 -2.52
CA SER A 18 -20.66 -29.65 -3.71
C SER A 18 -19.76 -28.49 -4.16
N TRP A 19 -19.21 -27.72 -3.22
CA TRP A 19 -18.29 -26.62 -3.54
C TRP A 19 -16.94 -27.13 -4.05
N ALA A 20 -16.41 -28.21 -3.46
CA ALA A 20 -15.17 -28.83 -3.93
C ALA A 20 -15.31 -29.37 -5.37
N GLN A 21 -16.44 -30.00 -5.70
CA GLN A 21 -16.71 -30.49 -7.07
C GLN A 21 -16.88 -29.35 -8.08
N LEU A 22 -17.48 -28.24 -7.68
CA LEU A 22 -17.66 -27.06 -8.53
C LEU A 22 -16.31 -26.37 -8.84
N VAL A 23 -15.43 -26.25 -7.84
CA VAL A 23 -14.07 -25.70 -8.02
C VAL A 23 -13.21 -26.62 -8.89
N ILE A 24 -13.30 -27.95 -8.71
CA ILE A 24 -12.60 -28.92 -9.56
C ILE A 24 -13.14 -28.91 -11.00
N GLY A 25 -14.45 -28.69 -11.19
CA GLY A 25 -15.09 -28.55 -12.50
C GLY A 25 -14.62 -27.31 -13.26
N ILE A 26 -14.51 -26.17 -12.57
CA ILE A 26 -13.99 -24.93 -13.15
C ILE A 26 -12.51 -25.08 -13.54
N GLY A 27 -11.70 -25.75 -12.71
CA GLY A 27 -10.29 -26.01 -13.01
C GLY A 27 -10.06 -26.88 -14.25
N ARG A 28 -10.95 -27.86 -14.52
CA ARG A 28 -10.88 -28.71 -15.72
C ARG A 28 -11.34 -27.99 -17.00
N ALA A 29 -12.30 -27.07 -16.90
CA ALA A 29 -12.76 -26.26 -18.03
C ALA A 29 -11.69 -25.25 -18.51
N LEU A 30 -10.73 -24.90 -17.66
CA LEU A 30 -9.62 -23.99 -17.94
C LEU A 30 -8.30 -24.70 -18.34
N GLY A 31 -8.34 -26.01 -18.61
CA GLY A 31 -7.18 -26.73 -19.15
C GLY A 31 -6.00 -26.94 -18.18
N MET A 32 -6.20 -26.76 -16.87
CA MET A 32 -5.14 -26.98 -15.89
C MET A 32 -5.01 -28.47 -15.54
N ARG A 33 -3.96 -29.11 -16.08
CA ARG A 33 -3.60 -30.51 -15.80
C ARG A 33 -2.86 -30.60 -14.47
N GLY A 34 -3.56 -31.04 -13.43
CA GLY A 34 -2.96 -31.22 -12.10
C GLY A 34 -1.88 -32.31 -12.11
N HIS A 35 -0.65 -31.93 -11.73
CA HIS A 35 0.36 -32.87 -11.26
C HIS A 35 0.43 -32.77 -9.74
N ARG A 36 0.20 -33.92 -9.08
CA ARG A 36 0.46 -34.09 -7.64
C ARG A 36 1.94 -34.42 -7.46
N HIS A 37 2.71 -33.49 -6.92
CA HIS A 37 3.91 -33.81 -6.16
C HIS A 37 4.01 -32.88 -4.95
N GLY A 38 4.36 -33.49 -3.81
CA GLY A 38 4.16 -32.94 -2.47
C GLY A 38 5.20 -31.93 -2.00
N SER A 39 5.06 -31.65 -0.69
CA SER A 39 5.90 -30.85 0.20
C SER A 39 5.97 -29.35 -0.09
N THR A 40 5.37 -28.58 0.83
CA THR A 40 5.79 -27.23 1.26
C THR A 40 6.40 -26.34 0.18
N PHE A 41 5.54 -25.56 -0.46
CA PHE A 41 5.94 -24.37 -1.17
C PHE A 41 6.21 -23.26 -0.15
N ALA A 42 7.42 -23.27 0.43
CA ALA A 42 7.97 -22.05 1.00
C ALA A 42 8.58 -21.27 -0.17
N VAL A 43 7.90 -20.20 -0.59
CA VAL A 43 8.59 -19.16 -1.34
C VAL A 43 9.45 -18.45 -0.32
N ASP A 44 10.74 -18.73 -0.36
CA ASP A 44 11.73 -17.83 0.22
C ASP A 44 11.73 -16.56 -0.64
N LEU A 45 10.71 -15.73 -0.43
CA LEU A 45 10.80 -14.32 -0.78
C LEU A 45 11.82 -13.78 0.21
N GLY A 46 13.10 -13.80 -0.18
CA GLY A 46 14.12 -13.04 0.50
C GLY A 46 13.68 -11.58 0.53
N ILE A 47 12.98 -11.20 1.59
CA ILE A 47 12.62 -9.83 1.89
C ILE A 47 13.95 -9.16 2.20
N PRO A 48 14.44 -8.23 1.36
CA PRO A 48 15.65 -7.51 1.70
C PRO A 48 15.36 -6.71 2.97
N GLN A 49 16.20 -6.88 3.99
CA GLN A 49 16.20 -6.11 5.25
C GLN A 49 16.66 -4.65 5.03
N THR A 50 16.43 -4.09 3.84
CA THR A 50 16.74 -2.71 3.47
C THR A 50 15.43 -2.00 3.19
N GLY A 51 15.15 -0.97 4.00
CA GLY A 51 13.92 -0.18 3.99
C GLY A 51 13.71 0.64 2.73
N ASP A 52 13.52 0.00 1.58
CA ASP A 52 13.14 0.67 0.35
C ASP A 52 11.62 0.68 0.20
N SER A 53 11.04 1.57 1.00
CA SER A 53 9.70 2.11 0.93
C SER A 53 9.47 2.89 -0.38
N TRP A 54 9.60 2.22 -1.54
CA TRP A 54 9.53 2.86 -2.87
C TRP A 54 8.18 3.52 -3.19
N LEU A 55 7.07 3.02 -2.65
CA LEU A 55 5.73 3.60 -2.84
C LEU A 55 5.51 4.92 -2.08
N TRP A 56 6.41 5.27 -1.17
CA TRP A 56 6.27 6.39 -0.24
C TRP A 56 7.09 7.61 -0.63
N ASN A 57 7.95 7.47 -1.64
CA ASN A 57 8.82 8.52 -2.16
C ASN A 57 8.37 8.99 -3.55
N LEU A 58 7.06 9.02 -3.80
CA LEU A 58 6.49 9.66 -4.98
C LEU A 58 6.34 11.16 -4.71
N ASN A 59 7.10 11.97 -5.44
CA ASN A 59 7.07 13.44 -5.45
C ASN A 59 7.60 14.17 -4.19
N GLY A 60 8.39 13.53 -3.32
CA GLY A 60 9.02 14.19 -2.16
C GLY A 60 8.09 14.46 -0.98
N TRP A 61 6.92 13.81 -0.92
CA TRP A 61 5.98 13.88 0.20
C TRP A 61 6.21 12.69 1.13
N SER A 62 7.04 12.83 2.18
CA SER A 62 7.02 11.86 3.27
C SER A 62 5.84 12.16 4.19
N ILE A 63 4.91 11.21 4.30
CA ILE A 63 3.70 11.31 5.14
C ILE A 63 3.95 10.65 6.51
N ALA A 64 5.16 10.15 6.75
CA ALA A 64 5.53 9.60 8.05
C ALA A 64 5.72 10.76 9.04
N GLU A 65 4.97 10.71 10.13
CA GLU A 65 5.14 11.58 11.30
C GLU A 65 5.46 10.70 12.50
N SER A 66 6.18 11.26 13.47
CA SER A 66 6.53 10.59 14.72
C SER A 66 6.40 11.56 15.88
N GLU A 67 6.30 11.04 17.09
CA GLU A 67 6.21 11.87 18.30
C GLU A 67 7.54 11.90 19.06
N LEU A 68 7.88 13.06 19.62
CA LEU A 68 8.99 13.24 20.56
C LEU A 68 8.41 13.59 21.92
N SER A 69 8.58 12.73 22.92
CA SER A 69 8.11 12.99 24.28
C SER A 69 9.27 13.27 25.23
N VAL A 70 9.17 14.37 25.98
CA VAL A 70 10.09 14.70 27.07
C VAL A 70 9.61 14.04 28.35
N VAL A 71 10.39 13.11 28.88
CA VAL A 71 9.98 12.24 30.00
C VAL A 71 10.22 12.89 31.37
N ASP A 72 11.18 13.81 31.46
CA ASP A 72 11.63 14.38 32.74
C ASP A 72 10.69 15.45 33.33
N GLN A 73 9.52 15.70 32.73
CA GLN A 73 8.57 16.72 33.18
C GLN A 73 7.17 16.16 33.42
N GLU A 74 6.52 16.64 34.48
CA GLU A 74 5.09 16.47 34.73
C GLU A 74 4.36 17.78 34.47
N PRO A 75 3.43 17.86 33.49
CA PRO A 75 3.02 16.80 32.56
C PRO A 75 4.05 16.53 31.45
N ILE A 76 4.03 15.30 30.92
CA ILE A 76 4.85 14.90 29.76
C ILE A 76 4.54 15.83 28.59
N ARG A 77 5.58 16.45 28.01
CA ARG A 77 5.44 17.29 26.81
C ARG A 77 5.75 16.47 25.57
N THR A 78 4.81 16.42 24.63
CA THR A 78 4.97 15.78 23.33
C THR A 78 5.07 16.82 22.23
N PHE A 79 5.93 16.53 21.24
CA PHE A 79 6.15 17.37 20.07
C PHE A 79 6.01 16.51 18.81
N THR A 80 5.47 17.11 17.76
CA THR A 80 5.40 16.48 16.45
C THR A 80 6.75 16.54 15.76
N THR A 81 7.15 15.43 15.13
CA THR A 81 8.43 15.28 14.47
C THR A 81 8.26 14.59 13.12
N ARG A 82 9.22 14.80 12.23
CA ARG A 82 9.22 14.15 10.91
C ARG A 82 10.48 13.30 10.72
N PRO A 83 10.37 11.97 10.55
CA PRO A 83 11.51 11.11 10.28
C PRO A 83 12.27 11.49 9.01
N ALA A 84 13.57 11.20 9.01
CA ALA A 84 14.42 11.34 7.84
C ALA A 84 14.10 10.28 6.78
N LEU A 85 14.38 10.59 5.51
CA LEU A 85 14.32 9.65 4.39
C LEU A 85 15.57 8.76 4.29
N PHE A 86 16.43 8.79 5.31
CA PHE A 86 17.71 8.09 5.37
C PHE A 86 17.97 7.66 6.82
N GLY A 87 18.90 6.74 7.02
CA GLY A 87 19.14 6.16 8.33
C GLY A 87 18.20 4.98 8.62
N THR A 88 18.26 4.51 9.85
CA THR A 88 17.35 3.47 10.34
C THR A 88 16.04 4.08 10.82
N HIS A 89 14.94 3.34 10.73
CA HIS A 89 13.62 3.79 11.17
C HIS A 89 13.24 3.21 12.53
N ILE A 90 12.48 3.96 13.33
CA ILE A 90 11.98 3.49 14.63
C ILE A 90 10.60 2.85 14.42
N VAL A 91 10.52 1.53 14.54
CA VAL A 91 9.27 0.79 14.26
C VAL A 91 8.62 0.17 15.51
N THR A 92 9.33 0.11 16.62
CA THR A 92 8.89 -0.56 17.85
C THR A 92 8.47 0.43 18.93
N SER A 93 7.32 0.19 19.57
CA SER A 93 6.88 0.90 20.78
C SER A 93 7.70 0.44 22.01
N PRO A 94 8.05 1.31 22.98
CA PRO A 94 7.67 2.72 23.14
C PRO A 94 8.49 3.71 22.30
N GLY A 95 9.46 3.22 21.52
CA GLY A 95 10.38 4.02 20.74
C GLY A 95 11.82 3.94 21.27
N LEU A 96 12.63 4.95 20.93
CA LEU A 96 14.02 5.06 21.35
C LEU A 96 14.17 6.12 22.46
N LEU A 97 14.50 5.67 23.67
CA LEU A 97 14.86 6.52 24.81
C LEU A 97 16.32 6.99 24.69
N GLY A 98 16.59 8.24 25.05
CA GLY A 98 17.95 8.71 25.27
C GLY A 98 18.06 10.12 25.86
N HIS A 99 19.27 10.47 26.29
CA HIS A 99 19.60 11.80 26.81
C HIS A 99 19.88 12.77 25.65
N LEU A 100 19.11 13.84 25.58
CA LEU A 100 19.24 14.86 24.55
C LEU A 100 20.43 15.78 24.84
N LEU A 101 21.38 15.82 23.91
CA LEU A 101 22.62 16.59 24.02
C LEU A 101 22.82 17.49 22.80
N PRO A 102 22.90 18.82 22.96
CA PRO A 102 23.30 19.73 21.89
C PRO A 102 24.75 19.45 21.50
N LEU A 103 25.06 19.30 20.21
CA LEU A 103 26.45 19.01 19.80
C LEU A 103 27.41 20.13 20.20
N ASN A 104 26.97 21.39 20.15
CA ASN A 104 27.78 22.53 20.58
C ASN A 104 28.03 22.60 22.10
N SER A 105 27.44 21.71 22.92
CA SER A 105 27.72 21.66 24.36
C SER A 105 29.05 20.98 24.70
N PHE A 106 29.63 20.21 23.78
CA PHE A 106 30.91 19.51 23.97
C PHE A 106 31.80 19.45 22.73
N THR A 107 31.32 19.90 21.56
CA THR A 107 32.11 19.93 20.32
C THR A 107 32.41 21.35 19.86
N VAL A 108 33.51 21.49 19.13
CA VAL A 108 33.90 22.74 18.45
C VAL A 108 34.31 22.45 17.02
N HIS A 109 34.17 23.43 16.13
CA HIS A 109 34.69 23.33 14.77
C HIS A 109 36.22 23.38 14.79
N ILE A 110 36.87 22.55 13.96
CA ILE A 110 38.34 22.51 13.89
C ILE A 110 38.93 23.86 13.46
N ASN A 111 38.24 24.61 12.60
CA ASN A 111 38.71 25.88 12.07
C ASN A 111 38.55 27.07 13.02
N THR A 112 37.78 26.94 14.10
CA THR A 112 37.56 28.00 15.10
C THR A 112 38.50 27.91 16.31
N THR A 113 39.49 27.02 16.25
CA THR A 113 40.41 26.67 17.36
C THR A 113 41.39 27.79 17.76
N HIS A 114 41.37 28.97 17.13
CA HIS A 114 42.32 30.04 17.44
C HIS A 114 41.87 31.08 18.47
N ASP A 115 40.62 31.04 18.96
CA ASP A 115 40.13 32.12 19.87
C ASP A 115 39.26 31.67 21.06
N TYR A 116 39.01 30.37 21.23
CA TYR A 116 38.24 29.86 22.39
C TYR A 116 39.15 29.48 23.56
N ILE A 117 40.04 30.39 23.97
CA ILE A 117 40.54 30.43 25.35
C ILE A 117 39.84 31.59 26.03
N GLN A 118 38.56 31.41 26.36
CA GLN A 118 37.98 32.18 27.45
C GLN A 118 38.34 31.46 28.75
N THR A 119 39.38 32.01 29.38
CA THR A 119 39.66 31.96 30.81
C THR A 119 38.36 32.04 31.62
N THR A 120 37.87 30.90 32.09
CA THR A 120 36.96 30.83 33.23
C THR A 120 37.76 30.33 34.42
N THR A 121 38.35 31.30 35.10
CA THR A 121 39.01 31.16 36.40
C THR A 121 37.95 30.91 37.49
N ALA A 122 37.21 29.82 37.40
CA ALA A 122 36.35 29.24 38.42
C ALA A 122 35.93 27.86 37.92
N GLY A 123 36.15 26.80 38.70
CA GLY A 123 35.92 25.40 38.31
C GLY A 123 34.45 25.02 38.08
N ILE A 124 33.82 25.57 37.04
CA ILE A 124 32.51 25.20 36.52
C ILE A 124 32.62 25.26 34.99
N VAL A 125 32.46 24.11 34.34
CA VAL A 125 32.53 23.94 32.88
C VAL A 125 31.60 24.96 32.20
N PRO A 126 32.08 25.81 31.27
CA PRO A 126 31.24 26.86 30.69
C PRO A 126 30.30 26.26 29.65
N TYR A 127 29.02 26.30 29.99
CA TYR A 127 27.93 26.23 29.04
C TYR A 127 27.75 27.64 28.46
N PRO A 128 28.12 27.86 27.20
CA PRO A 128 27.22 28.58 26.32
C PRO A 128 26.83 27.66 25.18
N ILE A 129 25.54 27.33 25.09
CA ILE A 129 24.96 26.97 23.79
C ILE A 129 25.18 28.20 22.93
N SER A 130 26.19 28.15 22.06
CA SER A 130 26.35 29.16 21.03
C SER A 130 25.10 29.18 20.15
N ASP A 131 24.81 30.32 19.54
CA ASP A 131 23.76 30.41 18.50
C ASP A 131 24.07 29.52 17.29
N ASP A 132 25.28 28.96 17.19
CA ASP A 132 25.71 28.07 16.10
C ASP A 132 25.86 26.62 16.58
N ASN A 133 24.72 25.93 16.71
CA ASN A 133 24.66 24.48 16.91
C ASN A 133 24.43 23.75 15.57
N THR A 134 25.09 24.16 14.49
CA THR A 134 24.85 23.56 13.17
C THR A 134 25.32 22.11 13.09
N GLY A 135 26.27 21.67 13.92
CA GLY A 135 26.71 20.27 13.92
C GLY A 135 27.46 19.86 12.63
N CYS A 136 27.98 20.83 11.87
CA CYS A 136 28.62 20.58 10.58
C CYS A 136 30.05 20.06 10.72
N PRO A 137 30.46 19.07 9.91
CA PRO A 137 31.83 18.57 9.94
C PRO A 137 32.83 19.60 9.38
N PRO A 138 34.10 19.55 9.80
CA PRO A 138 34.62 18.67 10.84
C PRO A 138 34.41 19.26 12.25
N LEU A 139 33.92 18.42 13.17
CA LEU A 139 33.83 18.73 14.60
C LEU A 139 34.84 17.90 15.39
N GLN A 140 35.40 18.50 16.44
CA GLN A 140 36.26 17.83 17.40
C GLN A 140 35.78 18.07 18.83
N ILE A 141 36.05 17.12 19.72
CA ILE A 141 35.87 17.30 21.16
C ILE A 141 37.22 17.72 21.75
N PRO A 142 37.35 18.91 22.36
CA PRO A 142 38.58 19.33 23.01
C PRO A 142 39.02 18.34 24.10
N ASP A 143 40.33 18.12 24.26
CA ASP A 143 40.87 17.08 25.15
C ASP A 143 40.46 17.21 26.63
N GLN A 144 40.13 18.43 27.08
CA GLN A 144 39.73 18.72 28.46
C GLN A 144 38.20 18.88 28.63
N HIS A 145 37.42 18.72 27.57
CA HIS A 145 35.97 18.87 27.64
C HIS A 145 35.28 17.55 28.01
N PRO A 146 34.14 17.60 28.74
CA PRO A 146 33.38 16.40 29.05
C PRO A 146 32.91 15.70 27.77
N ARG A 147 32.97 14.37 27.77
CA ARG A 147 32.55 13.53 26.63
C ARG A 147 31.24 12.82 26.98
N PRO A 148 30.29 12.72 26.04
CA PRO A 148 29.16 11.82 26.22
C PRO A 148 29.65 10.40 26.47
N SER A 149 29.11 9.74 27.48
CA SER A 149 29.49 8.36 27.77
C SER A 149 28.90 7.41 26.74
N MET A 150 29.72 6.46 26.25
CA MET A 150 29.30 5.47 25.27
C MET A 150 28.42 4.35 25.86
N ASN A 151 28.34 4.25 27.19
CA ASN A 151 27.47 3.28 27.88
C ASN A 151 26.01 3.77 28.01
N GLU A 152 25.77 5.06 27.80
CA GLU A 152 24.47 5.69 27.91
C GLU A 152 23.96 6.05 26.51
N SER A 153 22.68 5.81 26.27
CA SER A 153 22.06 6.20 25.00
C SER A 153 21.83 7.70 24.99
N TRP A 154 22.59 8.41 24.17
CA TRP A 154 22.38 9.84 23.96
C TRP A 154 21.95 10.14 22.52
N ILE A 155 21.20 11.23 22.39
CA ILE A 155 20.58 11.69 21.14
C ILE A 155 21.15 13.07 20.84
N ALA A 156 21.71 13.23 19.64
CA ALA A 156 22.29 14.50 19.23
C ALA A 156 21.18 15.51 18.89
N LEU A 157 21.27 16.71 19.44
CA LEU A 157 20.44 17.85 19.06
C LEU A 157 21.29 18.82 18.23
N VAL A 158 20.85 19.10 17.00
CA VAL A 158 21.53 20.02 16.06
C VAL A 158 20.52 20.93 15.39
N MET A 159 20.99 22.08 14.91
CA MET A 159 20.18 23.04 14.16
C MET A 159 20.45 22.95 12.66
N ARG A 160 19.40 23.19 11.87
CA ARG A 160 19.46 23.28 10.41
C ARG A 160 20.29 24.51 9.97
N GLY A 161 21.13 24.31 8.95
CA GLY A 161 21.96 25.37 8.34
C GLY A 161 23.42 24.94 8.16
N GLY A 162 24.19 25.67 7.36
CA GLY A 162 25.63 25.40 7.14
C GLY A 162 25.92 24.25 6.17
N CYS A 163 25.39 23.05 6.43
CA CYS A 163 25.67 21.80 5.70
C CYS A 163 24.41 20.93 5.51
N GLY A 164 24.54 19.84 4.74
CA GLY A 164 23.47 18.88 4.46
C GLY A 164 22.96 18.13 5.69
N PHE A 165 21.74 17.60 5.64
CA PHE A 165 21.15 16.84 6.75
C PHE A 165 21.92 15.54 7.01
N ASP A 166 22.29 14.85 5.94
CA ASP A 166 23.09 13.63 5.97
C ASP A 166 24.45 13.85 6.63
N GLU A 167 25.13 14.96 6.32
CA GLU A 167 26.43 15.28 6.92
C GLU A 167 26.35 15.52 8.43
N LYS A 168 25.30 16.19 8.92
CA LYS A 168 25.06 16.42 10.35
C LYS A 168 24.84 15.11 11.10
N VAL A 169 23.96 14.27 10.57
CA VAL A 169 23.60 12.98 11.19
C VAL A 169 24.80 12.03 11.14
N ARG A 170 25.54 12.00 10.03
CA ARG A 170 26.79 11.26 9.90
C ARG A 170 27.83 11.72 10.91
N GLN A 171 27.97 13.03 11.14
CA GLN A 171 28.88 13.56 12.14
C GLN A 171 28.43 13.19 13.57
N ALA A 172 27.14 13.27 13.87
CA ALA A 172 26.60 12.81 15.15
C ALA A 172 26.86 11.30 15.38
N GLN A 173 26.66 10.47 14.36
CA GLN A 173 26.98 9.04 14.39
C GLN A 173 28.47 8.79 14.67
N ARG A 174 29.37 9.55 14.03
CA ARG A 174 30.82 9.45 14.28
C ARG A 174 31.20 9.80 15.72
N LEU A 175 30.44 10.71 16.35
CA LEU A 175 30.62 11.08 17.76
C LEU A 175 30.00 10.06 18.73
N GLY A 176 29.28 9.05 18.22
CA GLY A 176 28.68 7.98 19.03
C GLY A 176 27.21 8.21 19.41
N ALA A 177 26.51 9.15 18.75
CA ALA A 177 25.09 9.37 19.00
C ALA A 177 24.27 8.14 18.59
N ARG A 178 23.22 7.83 19.36
CA ARG A 178 22.30 6.73 19.02
C ARG A 178 21.18 7.16 18.07
N ALA A 179 20.87 8.45 18.04
CA ALA A 179 19.93 9.09 17.12
C ALA A 179 20.27 10.58 16.98
N ALA A 180 19.64 11.26 16.02
CA ALA A 180 19.79 12.69 15.82
C ALA A 180 18.45 13.41 15.67
N ILE A 181 18.32 14.57 16.30
CA ILE A 181 17.20 15.49 16.17
C ILE A 181 17.73 16.76 15.51
N VAL A 182 17.19 17.09 14.34
CA VAL A 182 17.53 18.31 13.60
C VAL A 182 16.41 19.33 13.78
N GLY A 183 16.71 20.44 14.44
CA GLY A 183 15.82 21.56 14.60
C GLY A 183 15.79 22.51 13.40
N GLY A 184 14.65 23.17 13.19
CA GLY A 184 14.52 24.26 12.25
C GLY A 184 15.50 25.40 12.50
N LYS A 185 15.75 26.21 11.46
CA LYS A 185 16.52 27.45 11.58
C LYS A 185 15.54 28.57 11.98
N PRO A 186 15.97 29.60 12.74
CA PRO A 186 15.14 30.76 12.99
C PRO A 186 14.50 31.29 11.69
N PRO A 187 13.18 31.52 11.68
CA PRO A 187 12.47 31.88 10.47
C PRO A 187 12.95 33.24 9.97
N SER A 188 13.30 33.33 8.68
CA SER A 188 13.72 34.58 8.04
C SER A 188 12.57 35.58 7.87
N SER A 189 11.33 35.08 7.91
CA SER A 189 10.09 35.85 7.83
C SER A 189 9.12 35.39 8.91
N PRO A 190 8.39 36.30 9.57
CA PRO A 190 7.42 35.92 10.59
C PRO A 190 6.33 35.02 9.99
N GLY A 191 6.19 33.79 10.51
CA GLY A 191 5.05 32.90 10.21
C GLY A 191 5.34 31.58 9.47
N THR A 192 6.58 31.29 9.06
CA THR A 192 6.93 30.01 8.42
C THR A 192 7.86 29.19 9.29
N ASP A 193 7.30 28.28 10.10
CA ASP A 193 8.04 27.28 10.87
C ASP A 193 7.45 25.90 10.59
N ASP A 194 7.73 25.41 9.37
CA ASP A 194 7.14 24.18 8.85
C ASP A 194 8.02 22.97 9.15
N LEU A 195 7.38 21.82 9.40
CA LEU A 195 8.06 20.53 9.40
C LEU A 195 8.54 20.21 7.98
N ILE A 196 9.81 19.84 7.84
CA ILE A 196 10.45 19.55 6.57
C ILE A 196 10.86 18.08 6.52
N SER A 197 10.76 17.48 5.33
CA SER A 197 11.29 16.13 5.09
C SER A 197 12.79 16.19 4.84
N MET A 198 13.57 15.44 5.64
CA MET A 198 15.03 15.41 5.50
C MET A 198 15.44 14.38 4.46
N SER A 199 15.78 14.85 3.26
CA SER A 199 16.41 14.06 2.20
C SER A 199 17.93 14.19 2.29
N PRO A 200 18.72 13.13 2.03
CA PRO A 200 20.16 13.24 2.01
C PRO A 200 20.59 14.04 0.77
N ALA A 201 21.59 14.92 0.92
CA ALA A 201 22.16 15.64 -0.22
C ALA A 201 23.13 14.78 -1.04
N SER A 202 23.76 13.80 -0.38
CA SER A 202 24.71 12.83 -0.94
C SER A 202 24.27 11.39 -0.64
N ASP A 203 25.14 10.40 -0.85
CA ASP A 203 24.84 9.01 -0.45
C ASP A 203 24.62 8.95 1.07
N GLY A 204 23.44 8.47 1.50
CA GLY A 204 23.05 8.37 2.91
C GLY A 204 23.09 6.95 3.48
N ARG A 205 23.59 5.96 2.70
CA ARG A 205 23.59 4.53 3.09
C ARG A 205 24.49 4.19 4.27
N ASP A 206 25.48 5.02 4.56
CA ASP A 206 26.39 4.83 5.68
C ASP A 206 25.81 5.31 7.02
N ILE A 207 24.67 5.98 6.99
CA ILE A 207 23.95 6.45 8.17
C ILE A 207 23.11 5.29 8.70
N GLY A 208 23.45 4.81 9.90
CA GLY A 208 22.83 3.68 10.59
C GLY A 208 22.13 4.07 11.90
N ILE A 209 21.89 5.37 12.12
CA ILE A 209 21.11 5.88 13.26
C ILE A 209 19.82 6.54 12.76
N PRO A 210 18.73 6.50 13.54
CA PRO A 210 17.51 7.22 13.20
C PRO A 210 17.71 8.73 13.35
N ALA A 211 17.06 9.49 12.47
CA ALA A 211 17.05 10.93 12.54
C ALA A 211 15.64 11.49 12.34
N VAL A 212 15.29 12.52 13.11
CA VAL A 212 14.00 13.21 13.00
C VAL A 212 14.19 14.73 12.91
N TYR A 213 13.26 15.40 12.25
CA TYR A 213 13.18 16.83 12.12
C TYR A 213 12.14 17.41 13.08
N VAL A 214 12.46 18.54 13.70
CA VAL A 214 11.55 19.32 14.54
C VAL A 214 11.53 20.79 14.09
N THR A 215 10.43 21.48 14.33
CA THR A 215 10.30 22.91 14.06
C THR A 215 11.30 23.73 14.87
N HIS A 216 11.59 24.97 14.44
CA HIS A 216 12.47 25.87 15.19
C HIS A 216 11.88 26.18 16.58
N ALA A 217 10.57 26.39 16.69
CA ALA A 217 9.91 26.61 17.97
C ALA A 217 10.09 25.42 18.94
N THR A 218 10.01 24.19 18.41
CA THR A 218 10.27 22.98 19.20
C THR A 218 11.74 22.90 19.59
N TYR A 219 12.66 23.17 18.65
CA TYR A 219 14.09 23.19 18.92
C TYR A 219 14.44 24.19 20.04
N SER A 220 13.95 25.42 19.98
CA SER A 220 14.18 26.42 21.03
C SER A 220 13.60 25.97 22.38
N ALA A 221 12.41 25.37 22.38
CA ALA A 221 11.82 24.83 23.59
C ALA A 221 12.67 23.71 24.20
N LEU A 222 13.22 22.79 23.39
CA LEU A 222 14.11 21.74 23.85
C LEU A 222 15.40 22.31 24.44
N ILE A 223 15.96 23.35 23.83
CA ILE A 223 17.14 24.05 24.33
C ILE A 223 16.86 24.68 25.71
N ASP A 224 15.73 25.39 25.85
CA ASP A 224 15.31 25.99 27.13
C ASP A 224 15.09 24.93 28.22
N LEU A 225 14.53 23.78 27.84
CA LEU A 225 14.37 22.63 28.73
C LEU A 225 15.73 22.08 29.20
N ILE A 226 16.71 21.97 28.31
CA ILE A 226 18.06 21.51 28.68
C ILE A 226 18.74 22.53 29.60
N ILE A 227 18.63 23.83 29.32
CA ILE A 227 19.19 24.89 30.16
C ILE A 227 18.59 24.85 31.58
N SER A 228 17.26 24.69 31.67
CA SER A 228 16.52 24.68 32.93
C SER A 228 16.54 23.34 33.67
N SER A 229 16.97 22.26 33.02
CA SER A 229 17.05 20.92 33.61
C SER A 229 18.10 20.84 34.72
N ASN A 230 17.80 20.04 35.74
CA ASN A 230 18.75 19.68 36.81
C ASN A 230 19.48 18.35 36.52
N MET A 231 19.20 17.72 35.38
CA MET A 231 19.83 16.46 34.99
C MET A 231 21.13 16.74 34.24
N SER A 232 22.17 15.95 34.55
CA SER A 232 23.41 15.96 33.80
C SER A 232 23.91 14.56 33.53
N THR A 233 24.44 14.37 32.32
CA THR A 233 25.05 13.14 31.82
C THR A 233 26.51 13.43 31.53
N SER A 234 27.44 12.72 32.18
CA SER A 234 28.89 12.96 32.01
C SER A 234 29.32 14.42 32.24
N GLY A 235 28.61 15.16 33.11
CA GLY A 235 28.87 16.58 33.37
C GLY A 235 28.26 17.56 32.37
N LEU A 236 27.51 17.06 31.38
CA LEU A 236 26.77 17.87 30.39
C LEU A 236 25.29 17.92 30.79
N ARG A 237 24.64 19.08 30.71
CA ARG A 237 23.19 19.19 30.97
C ARG A 237 22.40 18.47 29.90
N THR A 238 21.39 17.70 30.31
CA THR A 238 20.60 16.87 29.41
C THR A 238 19.14 16.79 29.83
N VAL A 239 18.30 16.40 28.89
CA VAL A 239 16.90 16.03 29.15
C VAL A 239 16.65 14.66 28.53
N SER A 240 15.95 13.77 29.23
CA SER A 240 15.55 12.46 28.74
C SER A 240 14.35 12.59 27.81
N VAL A 241 14.52 12.09 26.60
CA VAL A 241 13.50 12.11 25.57
C VAL A 241 13.29 10.72 25.00
N VAL A 242 12.06 10.46 24.54
CA VAL A 242 11.71 9.25 23.80
C VAL A 242 11.26 9.67 22.41
N LEU A 243 11.94 9.13 21.40
CA LEU A 243 11.53 9.19 20.01
C LEU A 243 10.57 8.04 19.74
N GLY A 244 9.30 8.36 19.56
CA GLY A 244 8.25 7.39 19.28
C GLY A 244 8.45 6.67 17.94
N PRO A 245 7.76 5.54 17.74
CA PRO A 245 7.75 4.86 16.46
C PRO A 245 7.15 5.76 15.36
N GLU A 246 7.56 5.53 14.13
CA GLU A 246 7.05 6.25 12.98
C GLU A 246 5.62 5.79 12.69
N GLU A 247 4.68 6.72 12.77
CA GLU A 247 3.29 6.48 12.41
C GLU A 247 3.17 6.50 10.88
N THR A 248 3.71 5.46 10.24
CA THR A 248 3.28 5.15 8.88
C THR A 248 1.87 4.59 9.01
N TRP A 249 0.85 5.34 8.54
CA TRP A 249 -0.55 4.91 8.52
C TRP A 249 -0.62 3.40 8.21
N ALA A 250 -0.98 2.62 9.22
CA ALA A 250 -0.70 1.19 9.29
C ALA A 250 -1.48 0.39 8.22
N TRP A 251 -0.97 0.32 6.99
CA TRP A 251 -1.43 -0.65 5.99
C TRP A 251 -0.72 -2.00 6.09
N TRP A 252 0.36 -2.06 6.85
CA TRP A 252 1.04 -3.30 7.18
C TRP A 252 1.51 -3.20 8.64
N SER A 253 0.72 -3.74 9.57
CA SER A 253 1.34 -4.29 10.78
C SER A 253 1.80 -5.69 10.39
N PRO A 254 3.10 -6.03 10.47
CA PRO A 254 3.48 -7.44 10.49
C PRO A 254 2.77 -8.03 11.70
N LEU A 255 2.14 -9.19 11.51
CA LEU A 255 1.46 -9.99 12.55
C LEU A 255 2.20 -9.88 13.90
N GLN A 256 1.81 -8.91 14.72
CA GLN A 256 2.20 -8.88 16.10
C GLN A 256 1.36 -9.97 16.74
N GLU A 257 2.04 -10.92 17.40
CA GLU A 257 1.46 -12.01 18.16
C GLU A 257 0.49 -11.47 19.21
N HIS A 258 -0.75 -11.20 18.80
CA HIS A 258 -1.87 -10.99 19.69
C HIS A 258 -2.63 -12.31 19.83
N PRO A 259 -3.12 -12.65 21.04
CA PRO A 259 -3.70 -13.95 21.34
C PRO A 259 -4.91 -14.30 20.44
N PRO A 260 -5.14 -15.59 20.17
CA PRO A 260 -6.00 -16.04 19.09
C PRO A 260 -7.46 -16.06 19.50
N THR A 261 -8.15 -14.91 19.55
CA THR A 261 -9.61 -14.92 19.73
C THR A 261 -10.40 -13.92 18.90
N THR A 262 -9.76 -13.12 18.04
CA THR A 262 -10.53 -12.16 17.23
C THR A 262 -9.89 -11.97 15.87
N ILE A 263 -10.56 -12.53 14.85
CA ILE A 263 -10.24 -12.32 13.43
C ILE A 263 -10.66 -10.88 13.10
N TYR A 264 -9.87 -9.90 13.53
CA TYR A 264 -9.92 -8.58 12.92
C TYR A 264 -9.02 -8.63 11.69
N MET A 265 -9.64 -8.85 10.52
CA MET A 265 -9.01 -8.54 9.24
C MET A 265 -8.86 -7.01 9.15
N ASN A 266 -7.82 -6.47 9.77
CA ASN A 266 -7.38 -5.10 9.54
C ASN A 266 -6.69 -5.07 8.17
N CYS A 267 -7.51 -5.16 7.13
CA CYS A 267 -7.11 -4.96 5.76
C CYS A 267 -6.96 -3.45 5.55
N SER A 268 -5.76 -3.04 5.11
CA SER A 268 -5.41 -1.68 4.68
C SER A 268 -6.61 -0.92 4.09
N PRO A 269 -6.82 0.36 4.40
CA PRO A 269 -7.94 1.15 3.88
C PRO A 269 -8.08 1.04 2.35
N ILE A 270 -6.95 0.93 1.62
CA ILE A 270 -6.94 0.73 0.17
C ILE A 270 -7.58 -0.61 -0.23
N LEU A 271 -7.28 -1.70 0.48
CA LEU A 271 -7.87 -3.02 0.21
C LEU A 271 -9.37 -3.02 0.55
N SER A 272 -9.76 -2.31 1.60
CA SER A 272 -11.17 -2.11 1.97
C SER A 272 -11.92 -1.33 0.87
N PHE A 273 -11.36 -0.22 0.36
CA PHE A 273 -11.96 0.53 -0.76
C PHE A 273 -12.00 -0.29 -2.05
N ALA A 274 -10.93 -1.04 -2.37
CA ALA A 274 -10.91 -1.92 -3.53
C ALA A 274 -12.01 -2.99 -3.43
N ILE A 275 -12.18 -3.62 -2.27
CA ILE A 275 -13.26 -4.62 -2.05
C ILE A 275 -14.64 -3.97 -2.17
N LEU A 276 -14.84 -2.79 -1.58
CA LEU A 276 -16.11 -2.06 -1.65
C LEU A 276 -16.49 -1.65 -3.07
N LEU A 277 -15.53 -1.28 -3.91
CA LEU A 277 -15.77 -0.93 -5.32
C LEU A 277 -15.90 -2.16 -6.22
N LEU A 278 -15.19 -3.23 -5.91
CA LEU A 278 -15.06 -4.40 -6.78
C LEU A 278 -16.16 -5.45 -6.51
N LEU A 279 -16.68 -5.57 -5.27
CA LEU A 279 -17.79 -6.47 -4.95
C LEU A 279 -19.09 -6.18 -5.73
N PRO A 280 -19.58 -4.91 -5.83
CA PRO A 280 -20.75 -4.59 -6.62
C PRO A 280 -20.54 -4.86 -8.12
N SER A 281 -19.34 -4.59 -8.65
CA SER A 281 -18.99 -4.83 -10.05
C SER A 281 -18.91 -6.33 -10.38
N ILE A 282 -18.35 -7.14 -9.48
CA ILE A 282 -18.35 -8.60 -9.62
C ILE A 282 -19.78 -9.14 -9.58
N MET A 283 -20.61 -8.65 -8.64
CA MET A 283 -22.01 -9.08 -8.55
C MET A 283 -22.80 -8.75 -9.83
N THR A 284 -22.62 -7.56 -10.40
CA THR A 284 -23.29 -7.21 -11.67
C THR A 284 -22.78 -8.05 -12.84
N LEU A 285 -21.47 -8.34 -12.92
CA LEU A 285 -20.91 -9.19 -13.97
C LEU A 285 -21.43 -10.63 -13.88
N ILE A 286 -21.44 -11.22 -12.69
CA ILE A 286 -21.95 -12.59 -12.46
C ILE A 286 -23.44 -12.66 -12.79
N THR A 287 -24.24 -11.67 -12.38
CA THR A 287 -25.67 -11.66 -12.68
C THR A 287 -25.95 -11.55 -14.18
N LEU A 288 -25.22 -10.71 -14.92
CA LEU A 288 -25.32 -10.62 -16.37
C LEU A 288 -24.90 -11.92 -17.06
N PHE A 289 -23.81 -12.55 -16.62
CA PHE A 289 -23.34 -13.82 -17.15
C PHE A 289 -24.38 -14.93 -16.98
N VAL A 290 -24.93 -15.07 -15.76
CA VAL A 290 -25.99 -16.05 -15.47
C VAL A 290 -27.23 -15.77 -16.32
N HIS A 291 -27.63 -14.50 -16.46
CA HIS A 291 -28.79 -14.13 -17.27
C HIS A 291 -28.58 -14.48 -18.76
N ARG A 292 -27.40 -14.15 -19.33
CA ARG A 292 -27.06 -14.49 -20.72
C ARG A 292 -27.06 -16.00 -20.96
N VAL A 293 -26.47 -16.78 -20.06
CA VAL A 293 -26.47 -18.25 -20.15
C VAL A 293 -27.89 -18.82 -20.06
N ARG A 294 -28.73 -18.29 -19.15
CA ARG A 294 -30.13 -18.71 -19.05
C ARG A 294 -30.90 -18.36 -20.31
N ALA A 295 -30.78 -17.13 -20.82
CA ALA A 295 -31.44 -16.69 -22.05
C ALA A 295 -31.04 -17.55 -23.26
N ALA A 296 -29.75 -17.86 -23.42
CA ALA A 296 -29.26 -18.75 -24.47
C ALA A 296 -29.85 -20.16 -24.35
N ARG A 297 -29.95 -20.70 -23.13
CA ARG A 297 -30.61 -22.00 -22.87
C ARG A 297 -32.11 -21.97 -23.13
N HIS A 298 -32.80 -20.87 -22.82
CA HIS A 298 -34.23 -20.71 -23.12
C HIS A 298 -34.48 -20.66 -24.63
N ALA A 299 -33.67 -19.91 -25.38
CA ALA A 299 -33.73 -19.88 -26.84
C ALA A 299 -33.49 -21.27 -27.45
N ALA A 300 -32.55 -22.05 -26.90
CA ALA A 300 -32.30 -23.41 -27.35
C ALA A 300 -33.49 -24.36 -27.08
N ARG A 301 -34.23 -24.18 -25.97
CA ARG A 301 -35.40 -25.00 -25.64
C ARG A 301 -36.66 -24.63 -26.42
N GLN A 302 -36.79 -23.38 -26.87
CA GLN A 302 -37.93 -22.95 -27.68
C GLN A 302 -37.77 -23.28 -29.17
N ARG A 303 -36.59 -23.75 -29.61
CA ARG A 303 -36.44 -24.30 -30.96
C ARG A 303 -37.22 -25.60 -31.06
N ALA A 304 -38.19 -25.64 -31.97
CA ALA A 304 -38.87 -26.87 -32.32
C ALA A 304 -37.83 -27.89 -32.81
N PRO A 305 -37.86 -29.14 -32.31
CA PRO A 305 -36.89 -30.14 -32.70
C PRO A 305 -37.07 -30.46 -34.20
N GLY A 306 -35.95 -30.48 -34.92
CA GLY A 306 -35.95 -30.43 -36.39
C GLY A 306 -36.58 -31.66 -37.05
N ASP A 307 -36.61 -32.80 -36.36
CA ASP A 307 -37.34 -34.01 -36.73
C ASP A 307 -38.86 -33.79 -36.75
N VAL A 308 -39.41 -33.07 -35.76
CA VAL A 308 -40.84 -32.74 -35.73
C VAL A 308 -41.20 -31.71 -36.80
N VAL A 309 -40.34 -30.70 -37.03
CA VAL A 309 -40.56 -29.70 -38.08
C VAL A 309 -40.54 -30.35 -39.47
N ARG A 310 -39.63 -31.30 -39.71
CA ARG A 310 -39.56 -32.05 -40.99
C ARG A 310 -40.70 -33.05 -41.16
N ALA A 311 -41.36 -33.47 -40.07
CA ALA A 311 -42.51 -34.36 -40.12
C ALA A 311 -43.84 -33.63 -40.35
N LEU A 312 -43.84 -32.29 -40.39
CA LEU A 312 -45.05 -31.52 -40.66
C LEU A 312 -45.54 -31.77 -42.10
N PRO A 313 -46.85 -31.95 -42.30
CA PRO A 313 -47.40 -32.17 -43.64
C PRO A 313 -47.28 -30.89 -44.47
N ILE A 314 -46.50 -30.94 -45.56
CA ILE A 314 -46.38 -29.85 -46.51
C ILE A 314 -47.64 -29.79 -47.38
N ARG A 315 -48.25 -28.59 -47.44
CA ARG A 315 -49.40 -28.30 -48.29
C ARG A 315 -49.08 -27.12 -49.18
N VAL A 316 -49.39 -27.25 -50.46
CA VAL A 316 -49.20 -26.21 -51.47
C VAL A 316 -50.52 -25.48 -51.67
N TRP A 317 -50.50 -24.15 -51.63
CA TRP A 317 -51.67 -23.33 -51.93
C TRP A 317 -51.79 -23.11 -53.44
N THR A 318 -52.89 -23.54 -54.05
CA THR A 318 -53.09 -23.49 -55.50
C THR A 318 -53.98 -22.33 -55.95
N GLY A 319 -54.24 -21.35 -55.08
CA GLY A 319 -55.15 -20.23 -55.35
C GLY A 319 -56.64 -20.55 -55.13
N VAL A 320 -57.03 -21.83 -55.26
CA VAL A 320 -58.42 -22.31 -55.05
C VAL A 320 -58.56 -23.24 -53.83
N GLY A 321 -57.46 -23.75 -53.28
CA GLY A 321 -57.47 -24.59 -52.09
C GLY A 321 -56.08 -25.11 -51.70
N TRP A 322 -56.01 -25.83 -50.57
CA TRP A 322 -54.79 -26.48 -50.08
C TRP A 322 -54.66 -27.91 -50.60
N VAL A 323 -53.57 -28.23 -51.29
CA VAL A 323 -53.30 -29.56 -51.85
C VAL A 323 -52.05 -30.17 -51.18
N SER A 324 -52.03 -31.48 -50.95
CA SER A 324 -50.85 -32.16 -50.38
C SER A 324 -49.71 -32.21 -51.40
N GLU A 325 -48.47 -32.07 -50.96
CA GLU A 325 -47.29 -32.10 -51.84
C GLU A 325 -47.26 -33.32 -52.77
N LYS A 326 -47.55 -34.52 -52.25
CA LYS A 326 -47.63 -35.75 -53.05
C LYS A 326 -48.68 -35.68 -54.18
N ASP A 327 -49.80 -35.01 -53.95
CA ASP A 327 -50.89 -34.89 -54.92
C ASP A 327 -50.57 -33.80 -55.96
N TRP A 328 -49.80 -32.78 -55.54
CA TRP A 328 -49.25 -31.76 -56.44
C TRP A 328 -48.19 -32.35 -57.39
N VAL A 329 -47.21 -33.08 -56.86
CA VAL A 329 -46.16 -33.73 -57.66
C VAL A 329 -46.75 -34.76 -58.62
N ALA A 330 -47.79 -35.49 -58.21
CA ALA A 330 -48.50 -36.44 -59.07
C ALA A 330 -49.25 -35.76 -60.24
N SER A 331 -49.72 -34.52 -60.04
CA SER A 331 -50.44 -33.77 -61.08
C SER A 331 -49.54 -32.92 -61.97
N HIS A 332 -48.33 -32.56 -61.50
CA HIS A 332 -47.38 -31.68 -62.21
C HIS A 332 -45.95 -32.30 -62.22
N PRO A 333 -45.72 -33.40 -62.97
CA PRO A 333 -44.48 -34.18 -62.90
C PRO A 333 -43.22 -33.47 -63.42
N ASN A 334 -43.37 -32.38 -64.18
CA ASN A 334 -42.27 -31.61 -64.77
C ASN A 334 -42.13 -30.20 -64.19
N GLU A 335 -42.91 -29.85 -63.16
CA GLU A 335 -42.90 -28.52 -62.54
C GLU A 335 -42.33 -28.63 -61.11
N PRO A 336 -41.32 -27.82 -60.73
CA PRO A 336 -40.82 -27.83 -59.37
C PRO A 336 -41.93 -27.39 -58.41
N VAL A 337 -42.00 -28.03 -57.24
CA VAL A 337 -42.95 -27.64 -56.17
C VAL A 337 -42.77 -26.16 -55.87
N PRO A 338 -43.83 -25.33 -55.85
CA PRO A 338 -43.74 -23.95 -55.45
C PRO A 338 -43.23 -23.87 -54.01
N VAL A 339 -41.96 -23.56 -53.85
CA VAL A 339 -41.36 -23.27 -52.55
C VAL A 339 -41.81 -21.88 -52.16
N ASP A 340 -42.26 -21.70 -50.92
CA ASP A 340 -42.59 -20.40 -50.35
C ASP A 340 -41.48 -19.38 -50.71
N PRO A 341 -41.81 -18.16 -51.18
CA PRO A 341 -40.80 -17.18 -51.62
C PRO A 341 -39.78 -16.83 -50.51
N GLU A 342 -40.14 -17.09 -49.25
CA GLU A 342 -39.27 -16.94 -48.07
C GLU A 342 -38.22 -18.07 -47.93
N ALA A 343 -38.55 -19.30 -48.33
CA ALA A 343 -37.60 -20.42 -48.30
C ALA A 343 -36.64 -20.42 -49.50
N ALA A 344 -37.07 -19.89 -50.65
CA ALA A 344 -36.19 -19.65 -51.80
C ALA A 344 -35.15 -18.55 -51.51
N SER A 345 -35.53 -17.53 -50.73
CA SER A 345 -34.60 -16.45 -50.34
C SER A 345 -33.57 -16.89 -49.30
N ILE A 346 -33.91 -17.82 -48.39
CA ILE A 346 -32.95 -18.41 -47.43
C ILE A 346 -31.90 -19.27 -48.15
N LEU A 347 -32.29 -20.10 -49.13
CA LEU A 347 -31.34 -20.90 -49.91
C LEU A 347 -30.40 -20.05 -50.78
N ILE A 348 -30.91 -18.94 -51.34
CA ILE A 348 -30.08 -18.00 -52.11
C ILE A 348 -29.13 -17.21 -51.19
N GLN A 349 -29.56 -16.89 -49.97
CA GLN A 349 -28.73 -16.19 -48.99
C GLN A 349 -27.63 -17.12 -48.42
N GLU A 350 -27.94 -18.38 -48.14
CA GLU A 350 -26.98 -19.36 -47.60
C GLU A 350 -25.90 -19.72 -48.64
N GLN A 351 -26.27 -19.84 -49.93
CA GLN A 351 -25.27 -19.98 -51.00
C GLN A 351 -24.41 -18.71 -51.19
N ARG A 352 -24.99 -17.52 -51.01
CA ARG A 352 -24.25 -16.26 -51.11
C ARG A 352 -23.30 -16.06 -49.91
N ASP A 353 -23.69 -16.46 -48.71
CA ASP A 353 -22.88 -16.30 -47.51
C ASP A 353 -21.73 -17.32 -47.42
N GLU A 354 -21.89 -18.52 -48.01
CA GLU A 354 -20.79 -19.47 -48.25
C GLU A 354 -19.80 -18.98 -49.32
N GLU A 355 -20.27 -18.27 -50.36
CA GLU A 355 -19.41 -17.75 -51.44
C GLU A 355 -18.69 -16.44 -51.06
N THR A 356 -19.23 -15.64 -50.12
CA THR A 356 -18.68 -14.32 -49.75
C THR A 356 -17.92 -14.25 -48.42
N GLY A 357 -17.84 -15.33 -47.63
CA GLY A 357 -16.89 -15.44 -46.50
C GLY A 357 -16.89 -14.28 -45.48
N GLN A 358 -18.05 -13.64 -45.22
CA GLN A 358 -18.10 -12.41 -44.44
C GLN A 358 -18.72 -12.61 -43.06
N ARG A 359 -17.87 -12.46 -42.04
CA ARG A 359 -18.18 -12.52 -40.60
C ARG A 359 -19.00 -11.28 -40.20
N THR A 360 -20.04 -11.51 -39.39
CA THR A 360 -20.99 -10.53 -38.82
C THR A 360 -20.30 -9.31 -38.17
N PRO A 361 -20.72 -8.06 -38.42
CA PRO A 361 -20.34 -6.90 -37.60
C PRO A 361 -21.40 -6.50 -36.55
N GLU A 362 -20.93 -5.87 -35.47
CA GLU A 362 -21.64 -5.31 -34.31
C GLU A 362 -22.66 -4.18 -34.66
N PRO A 363 -23.62 -3.87 -33.76
CA PRO A 363 -24.67 -2.88 -34.02
C PRO A 363 -24.23 -1.44 -33.68
N GLU A 364 -24.42 -0.52 -34.63
CA GLU A 364 -24.31 0.93 -34.44
C GLU A 364 -25.63 1.56 -33.97
N THR A 365 -25.46 2.58 -33.13
CA THR A 365 -26.43 3.42 -32.40
C THR A 365 -27.28 4.31 -33.32
N GLU A 366 -28.60 4.37 -33.08
CA GLU A 366 -29.55 5.30 -33.74
C GLU A 366 -29.77 6.62 -32.97
N GLY A 367 -29.92 7.71 -33.74
CA GLY A 367 -30.83 8.85 -33.47
C GLY A 367 -30.18 10.10 -32.84
N HIS A 368 -30.42 11.34 -33.30
CA HIS A 368 -31.45 11.87 -34.20
C HIS A 368 -31.10 13.32 -34.63
N PRO A 369 -31.83 13.93 -35.60
CA PRO A 369 -31.40 15.05 -36.44
C PRO A 369 -31.93 16.43 -36.04
N ASN A 370 -31.41 17.42 -36.80
CA ASN A 370 -31.70 18.84 -36.95
C ASN A 370 -30.93 19.81 -36.05
#